data_AF-A0A3D3G1E3-F1
#
_entry.id   AF-A0A3D3G1E3-F1
#
_cell.length_a   1.000
_cell.length_b   1.000
_cell.length_c   1.000
_cell.angle_alpha   90.00
_cell.angle_beta   90.00
_cell.angle_gamma   90.00
#
_symmetry.space_group_name_H-M   'P 1'
#
loop_
_entity.id
_entity.type
_entity.pdbx_description
1 polymer ?
#
loop_
_entity_poly.entity_id
_entity_poly.type
_entity_poly.pdbx_seq_one_letter_code
_entity_poly.pdbx_strand_id
1 'polypeptide(L)'
;MNNFCTIQIYQDHQWLDCVLVELLNATHLGWEAGTRTSYLFEYAISYMDCRDARAVSFNLPVNVQSNYAETWPAFLMDLLPQGYGRKELL
;
A
#
# COMPACT_ATOMS: atom_id res chain seq x y z
N MET A 1 4.42 14.83 -11.69
CA MET A 1 4.21 13.42 -11.29
C MET A 1 3.12 13.39 -10.26
N ASN A 2 2.25 12.38 -10.29
CA ASN A 2 1.24 12.20 -9.25
C ASN A 2 1.94 11.83 -7.93
N ASN A 3 1.41 12.30 -6.81
CA ASN A 3 1.89 11.97 -5.46
C ASN A 3 1.28 10.67 -4.92
N PHE A 4 0.59 9.90 -5.77
CA PHE A 4 -0.07 8.66 -5.39
C PHE A 4 0.18 7.55 -6.41
N CYS A 5 0.04 6.31 -5.96
CA CYS A 5 -0.02 5.13 -6.81
C CYS A 5 -1.14 4.18 -6.35
N THR A 6 -1.62 3.37 -7.28
CA THR A 6 -2.50 2.23 -6.99
C THR A 6 -1.63 0.99 -6.84
N ILE A 7 -1.73 0.32 -5.70
CA ILE A 7 -1.17 -1.01 -5.51
C ILE A 7 -2.24 -2.01 -5.92
N GLN A 8 -1.86 -2.90 -6.84
CA GLN A 8 -2.71 -3.98 -7.32
C GLN A 8 -2.34 -5.27 -6.59
N ILE A 9 -3.33 -6.12 -6.36
CA ILE A 9 -3.09 -7.51 -5.94
C ILE A 9 -3.39 -8.45 -7.10
N TYR A 10 -2.64 -9.55 -7.18
CA TYR A 10 -2.94 -10.61 -8.14
C TYR A 10 -3.76 -11.70 -7.46
N GLN A 11 -4.98 -11.90 -7.92
CA GLN A 11 -5.93 -12.88 -7.38
C GLN A 11 -6.78 -13.45 -8.52
N ASP A 12 -7.11 -14.74 -8.48
CA ASP A 12 -7.99 -15.40 -9.45
C ASP A 12 -7.59 -15.14 -10.92
N HIS A 13 -6.28 -15.20 -11.16
CA HIS A 13 -5.63 -14.96 -12.44
C HIS A 13 -5.76 -13.53 -13.01
N GLN A 14 -6.10 -12.55 -12.17
CA GLN A 14 -6.30 -11.16 -12.57
C GLN A 14 -5.57 -10.18 -11.63
N TRP A 15 -5.12 -9.07 -12.20
CA TRP A 15 -4.67 -7.92 -11.41
C TRP A 15 -5.88 -7.08 -11.03
N LEU A 16 -6.04 -6.82 -9.75
CA LEU A 16 -7.15 -6.03 -9.20
C LEU A 16 -6.59 -4.77 -8.56
N ASP A 17 -7.13 -3.62 -8.93
CA ASP A 17 -6.86 -2.35 -8.25
C ASP A 17 -7.37 -2.46 -6.80
N CYS A 18 -6.47 -2.38 -5.83
CA CYS A 18 -6.77 -2.76 -4.45
C CYS A 18 -6.69 -1.57 -3.49
N VAL A 19 -5.53 -0.95 -3.37
CA VAL A 19 -5.32 0.21 -2.47
C VAL A 19 -4.67 1.37 -3.21
N LEU A 20 -5.02 2.58 -2.80
CA LEU A 20 -4.33 3.80 -3.17
C LEU A 20 -3.39 4.19 -2.03
N VAL A 21 -2.13 4.49 -2.38
CA VAL A 21 -1.14 5.05 -1.46
C VAL A 21 -0.77 6.44 -1.97
N GLU A 22 -1.05 7.46 -1.16
CA GLU A 22 -0.72 8.86 -1.43
C GLU A 22 0.38 9.33 -0.48
N LEU A 23 1.40 10.00 -1.03
CA LEU A 23 2.40 10.75 -0.27
C LEU A 23 1.80 12.08 0.21
N LEU A 24 1.91 12.31 1.52
CA LEU A 24 1.46 13.53 2.20
C LEU A 24 2.59 14.55 2.38
N ASN A 25 3.84 14.13 2.20
CA ASN A 25 5.03 14.97 2.26
C ASN A 25 5.79 14.97 0.94
N ALA A 26 6.89 15.73 0.89
CA ALA A 26 7.71 15.88 -0.30
C ALA A 26 8.37 14.55 -0.71
N THR A 27 8.38 14.26 -2.02
CA THR A 27 8.87 12.99 -2.58
C THR A 27 10.34 12.69 -2.27
N HIS A 28 11.17 13.71 -2.10
CA HIS A 28 12.60 13.55 -1.82
C HIS A 28 12.91 12.97 -0.43
N LEU A 29 11.92 12.94 0.49
CA LEU A 29 12.04 12.28 1.79
C LEU A 29 12.03 10.74 1.66
N GLY A 30 11.68 10.21 0.49
CA GLY A 30 11.64 8.77 0.25
C GLY A 30 10.68 8.07 1.22
N TRP A 31 11.14 7.00 1.85
CA TRP A 31 10.35 6.20 2.80
C TRP A 31 9.93 6.96 4.06
N GLU A 32 10.61 8.08 4.37
CA GLU A 32 10.28 8.94 5.51
C GLU A 32 9.11 9.90 5.22
N ALA A 33 8.63 9.96 3.97
CA ALA A 33 7.43 10.71 3.66
C ALA A 33 6.19 10.03 4.28
N GLY A 34 5.38 10.79 5.01
CA GLY A 34 4.10 10.34 5.51
C GLY A 34 3.14 9.99 4.38
N THR A 35 2.23 9.06 4.65
CA THR A 35 1.34 8.49 3.64
C THR A 35 -0.11 8.40 4.11
N ARG A 36 -1.03 8.46 3.15
CA ARG A 36 -2.42 7.99 3.30
C ARG A 36 -2.60 6.73 2.47
N THR A 37 -3.04 5.65 3.11
CA THR A 37 -3.37 4.38 2.46
C THR A 37 -4.86 4.09 2.61
N SER A 38 -5.54 3.84 1.50
CA SER A 38 -6.99 3.56 1.50
C SER A 38 -7.28 2.46 0.49
N TYR A 39 -8.07 1.45 0.86
CA TYR A 39 -8.64 0.54 -0.14
C TYR A 39 -9.53 1.33 -1.09
N LEU A 40 -9.50 0.97 -2.37
CA LEU A 40 -10.44 1.52 -3.32
C LEU A 40 -11.86 1.11 -2.93
N PHE A 41 -12.80 2.04 -3.09
CA PHE A 41 -14.16 1.85 -2.56
C PHE A 41 -14.82 0.57 -3.09
N GLU A 42 -14.74 0.32 -4.40
CA GLU A 42 -15.31 -0.90 -5.02
C GLU A 42 -14.66 -2.18 -4.49
N TYR A 43 -13.34 -2.16 -4.28
CA TYR A 43 -12.60 -3.27 -3.70
C TYR A 43 -13.03 -3.51 -2.23
N ALA A 44 -13.12 -2.44 -1.44
CA ALA A 44 -13.50 -2.50 -0.03
C ALA A 44 -14.91 -3.05 0.18
N ILE A 45 -15.86 -2.66 -0.67
CA ILE A 45 -17.24 -3.16 -0.61
C ILE A 45 -17.30 -4.65 -0.95
N SER A 46 -16.45 -5.13 -1.87
CA SER A 46 -16.43 -6.53 -2.31
C SER A 46 -15.82 -7.48 -1.28
N TYR A 47 -14.88 -6.98 -0.47
CA TYR A 47 -14.05 -7.81 0.41
C TYR A 47 -13.97 -7.30 1.86
N MET A 48 -14.96 -6.53 2.32
CA MET A 48 -15.02 -5.95 3.67
C MET A 48 -14.62 -6.95 4.76
N ASP A 49 -13.85 -6.49 5.73
CA ASP A 49 -13.36 -7.22 6.90
C ASP A 49 -12.40 -8.39 6.62
N CYS A 50 -12.05 -8.65 5.36
CA CYS A 50 -11.06 -9.66 5.01
C CYS A 50 -9.66 -9.28 5.54
N ARG A 51 -8.92 -10.30 6.00
CA ARG A 51 -7.55 -10.19 6.55
C ARG A 51 -6.56 -11.17 5.91
N ASP A 52 -6.99 -11.87 4.87
CA ASP A 52 -6.20 -12.87 4.17
C ASP A 52 -5.58 -12.28 2.89
N ALA A 53 -5.40 -13.09 1.84
CA ALA A 53 -4.77 -12.68 0.58
C ALA A 53 -5.45 -11.48 -0.13
N ARG A 54 -6.65 -11.09 0.31
CA ARG A 54 -7.38 -9.90 -0.17
C ARG A 54 -6.94 -8.60 0.52
N ALA A 55 -6.32 -8.70 1.68
CA ALA A 55 -5.78 -7.56 2.40
C ALA A 55 -4.31 -7.35 2.05
N VAL A 56 -3.87 -6.08 1.94
CA VAL A 56 -2.44 -5.75 1.70
C VAL A 56 -1.55 -6.05 2.91
N SER A 57 -2.15 -6.21 4.09
CA SER A 57 -1.49 -6.67 5.31
C SER A 57 -2.52 -7.18 6.29
N PHE A 58 -2.16 -8.16 7.11
CA PHE A 58 -3.01 -8.65 8.20
C PHE A 58 -3.46 -7.55 9.17
N ASN A 59 -2.59 -6.55 9.39
CA ASN A 59 -2.84 -5.40 10.27
C ASN A 59 -3.62 -4.27 9.58
N LEU A 60 -3.90 -4.39 8.28
CA LEU A 60 -4.70 -3.46 7.49
C LEU A 60 -5.87 -4.24 6.87
N PRO A 61 -6.86 -4.69 7.66
CA PRO A 61 -8.04 -5.39 7.13
C PRO A 61 -8.73 -4.55 6.05
N VAL A 62 -9.34 -5.20 5.07
CA VAL A 62 -10.09 -4.51 4.02
C VAL A 62 -11.25 -3.72 4.63
N ASN A 63 -11.24 -2.40 4.45
CA ASN A 63 -12.29 -1.51 4.92
C ASN A 63 -12.30 -0.19 4.14
N VAL A 64 -13.30 0.66 4.38
CA VAL A 64 -13.48 1.95 3.67
C VAL A 64 -12.74 3.13 4.32
N GLN A 65 -12.06 2.92 5.44
CA GLN A 65 -11.34 3.96 6.17
C GLN A 65 -9.97 4.21 5.54
N SER A 66 -9.52 5.46 5.63
CA SER A 66 -8.14 5.82 5.28
C SER A 66 -7.24 5.63 6.48
N ASN A 67 -6.07 5.05 6.24
CA ASN A 67 -5.01 4.87 7.23
C ASN A 67 -3.93 5.92 6.97
N TYR A 68 -3.51 6.63 8.02
CA TYR A 68 -2.48 7.65 7.94
C TYR A 68 -1.25 7.16 8.69
N ALA A 69 -0.08 7.31 8.08
CA ALA A 69 1.19 6.95 8.67
C ALA A 69 2.20 8.09 8.49
N GLU A 70 3.08 8.26 9.47
CA GLU A 70 4.15 9.27 9.42
C GLU A 70 5.26 8.92 8.43
N THR A 71 5.29 7.68 7.96
CA THR A 71 6.23 7.14 6.96
C THR A 71 5.48 6.26 5.97
N TRP A 72 6.19 5.58 5.07
CA TRP A 72 5.58 4.55 4.22
C TRP A 72 4.97 3.42 5.06
N PRO A 73 3.82 2.85 4.65
CA PRO A 73 3.20 1.75 5.36
C PRO A 73 4.10 0.51 5.33
N ALA A 74 4.15 -0.23 6.45
CA ALA A 74 5.08 -1.35 6.63
C ALA A 74 5.02 -2.38 5.49
N PHE A 75 3.84 -2.68 4.95
CA PHE A 75 3.70 -3.65 3.86
C PHE A 75 4.46 -3.25 2.58
N LEU A 76 4.65 -1.96 2.31
CA LEU A 76 5.48 -1.51 1.17
C LEU A 76 6.96 -1.71 1.48
N MET A 77 7.38 -1.50 2.73
CA MET A 77 8.76 -1.73 3.15
C MET A 77 9.15 -3.20 3.04
N ASP A 78 8.19 -4.10 3.31
CA ASP A 78 8.37 -5.56 3.20
C ASP A 78 8.56 -6.02 1.75
N LEU A 79 8.01 -5.28 0.77
CA LEU A 79 8.18 -5.56 -0.67
C LEU A 79 9.53 -5.10 -1.23
N LEU A 80 10.24 -4.21 -0.52
CA LEU A 80 11.55 -3.76 -0.95
C LEU A 80 12.60 -4.86 -0.71
N PRO A 81 13.59 -5.00 -1.60
CA PRO A 81 14.71 -5.89 -1.36
C PRO A 81 15.44 -5.57 -0.06
N GLN A 82 15.88 -6.61 0.62
CA GLN A 82 16.64 -6.51 1.87
C GLN A 82 18.13 -6.79 1.63
N GLY A 83 18.97 -6.31 2.55
CA GLY A 83 20.41 -6.55 2.50
C GLY A 83 21.10 -5.83 1.34
N TYR A 84 21.96 -6.55 0.61
CA TYR A 84 22.76 -5.95 -0.48
C TYR A 84 21.88 -5.38 -1.61
N GLY A 85 20.77 -6.05 -1.94
CA GLY A 85 19.84 -5.57 -2.97
C GLY A 85 19.22 -4.21 -2.64
N ARG A 86 19.10 -3.86 -1.35
CA ARG A 86 18.62 -2.54 -0.93
C ARG A 86 19.59 -1.44 -1.32
N LYS A 87 20.90 -1.69 -1.21
CA LYS A 87 21.96 -0.70 -1.51
C LYS A 87 22.08 -0.36 -3.00
N GLU A 88 21.66 -1.28 -3.86
CA GLU A 88 21.68 -1.08 -5.31
C GLU A 88 20.41 -0.35 -5.82
N LEU A 89 19.35 -0.33 -5.01
CA LEU A 89 18.03 0.25 -5.36
C LEU A 89 17.76 1.62 -4.72
N LEU A 90 18.32 1.88 -3.54
CA LEU A 90 18.18 3.12 -2.76
C LEU A 90 19.55 3.78 -2.57
#